data_AF-A0A1A2XPU3-F1
#
_entry.id   AF-A0A1A2XPU3-F1
#
_cell.length_a   1.000
_cell.length_b   1.000
_cell.length_c   1.000
_cell.angle_alpha   90.00
_cell.angle_beta   90.00
_cell.angle_gamma   90.00
#
_symmetry.space_group_name_H-M   'P 1'
#
loop_
_entity.id
_entity.type
_entity.pdbx_description
1 polymer ?
#
loop_
_entity_poly.entity_id
_entity_poly.type
_entity_poly.pdbx_seq_one_letter_code
_entity_poly.pdbx_strand_id
1 'polypeptide(L)' 'MVRALLFALAFAAGLPVLTIPAMPTAHADVPYRNCTEARANGDCDIPATSDKYQSKLDRDGDGIGCEC' A
#
# COMPACT_ATOMS: atom_id res chain seq x y z
N MET A 1 -14.18 33.50 57.50
CA MET A 1 -13.29 32.40 57.95
C MET A 1 -13.60 31.18 57.08
N VAL A 2 -13.23 31.24 55.79
CA VAL A 2 -12.15 30.44 55.16
C VAL A 2 -12.24 28.93 55.49
N ARG A 3 -12.95 28.17 54.66
CA ARG A 3 -12.72 26.74 54.42
C ARG A 3 -12.85 26.53 52.91
N ALA A 4 -11.81 26.93 52.19
CA ALA A 4 -10.87 26.03 51.50
C ALA A 4 -11.56 25.35 50.30
N LEU A 5 -11.56 26.00 49.13
CA LEU A 5 -10.62 25.71 48.03
C LEU A 5 -10.79 24.25 47.57
N LEU A 6 -11.70 24.00 46.61
CA LEU A 6 -11.37 23.88 45.19
C LEU A 6 -10.12 23.01 44.96
N PHE A 7 -10.33 21.71 44.73
CA PHE A 7 -9.38 20.88 43.99
C PHE A 7 -10.14 20.20 42.86
N ALA A 8 -10.40 20.97 41.81
CA ALA A 8 -10.71 20.43 40.49
C ALA A 8 -9.41 19.81 39.94
N LEU A 9 -9.24 18.51 40.13
CA LEU A 9 -8.20 17.76 39.44
C LEU A 9 -8.60 17.64 37.98
N ALA A 10 -8.04 18.54 37.17
CA ALA A 10 -8.12 18.49 35.72
C ALA A 10 -7.60 17.13 35.24
N PHE A 11 -8.48 16.34 34.65
CA PHE A 11 -8.11 15.19 33.83
C PHE A 11 -7.34 15.73 32.62
N ALA A 12 -6.01 15.71 32.69
CA ALA A 12 -5.15 16.02 31.55
C ALA A 12 -5.36 14.94 30.48
N ALA A 13 -6.17 15.27 29.47
CA ALA A 13 -6.38 14.47 28.28
C ALA A 13 -5.09 14.45 27.43
N GLY A 14 -4.19 13.51 27.72
CA GLY A 14 -3.10 13.15 26.82
C GLY A 14 -3.63 12.25 25.71
N LEU A 15 -3.92 12.81 24.54
CA LEU A 15 -4.25 12.01 23.35
C LEU A 15 -2.99 11.23 22.91
N PRO A 16 -3.07 9.89 22.74
CA PRO A 16 -1.96 9.12 22.21
C PRO A 16 -1.75 9.52 20.75
N VAL A 17 -0.52 9.93 20.42
CA VAL A 17 -0.10 10.13 19.02
C VAL A 17 -0.10 8.76 18.35
N LEU A 18 -1.12 8.47 17.53
CA LEU A 18 -1.13 7.30 16.65
C LEU A 18 -0.01 7.48 15.62
N THR A 19 1.09 6.74 15.81
CA THR A 19 2.13 6.60 14.79
C THR A 19 1.58 5.73 13.67
N ILE A 20 1.24 6.34 12.53
CA ILE A 20 0.87 5.59 11.33
C ILE A 20 2.18 4.96 10.81
N PRO A 21 2.32 3.63 10.77
CA PRO A 21 3.46 3.02 10.12
C PRO A 21 3.41 3.37 8.63
N ALA A 22 4.50 3.93 8.11
CA ALA A 22 4.67 4.12 6.67
C ALA A 22 4.60 2.75 5.99
N MET A 23 3.53 2.51 5.23
CA MET A 23 3.41 1.29 4.44
C MET A 23 4.42 1.38 3.27
N PRO A 24 5.12 0.29 2.94
CA PRO A 24 6.00 0.28 1.79
C PRO A 24 5.14 0.54 0.54
N THR A 25 5.44 1.61 -0.18
CA THR A 25 4.91 1.80 -1.53
C THR A 25 5.63 0.80 -2.41
N ALA A 26 4.90 -0.19 -2.93
CA ALA A 26 5.42 -1.09 -3.93
C ALA A 26 5.74 -0.27 -5.19
N HIS A 27 6.97 0.22 -5.28
CA HIS A 27 7.54 0.68 -6.53
C HIS A 27 7.78 -0.59 -7.34
N ALA A 28 6.85 -0.93 -8.23
CA ALA A 28 7.10 -1.96 -9.21
C ALA A 28 8.20 -1.41 -10.14
N ASP A 29 9.46 -1.73 -9.84
CA ASP A 29 10.53 -1.66 -10.83
C ASP A 29 10.02 -2.38 -12.06
N VAL A 30 9.79 -1.63 -13.14
CA VAL A 30 9.05 -2.08 -14.32
C VAL A 30 9.78 -3.29 -14.91
N PRO A 31 9.30 -4.53 -14.70
CA PRO A 31 10.06 -5.74 -15.07
C PRO A 31 10.15 -5.92 -16.59
N TYR A 32 9.11 -5.51 -17.31
CA TYR A 32 8.98 -5.74 -18.74
C TYR A 32 8.48 -4.50 -19.46
N ARG A 33 9.04 -4.24 -20.65
CA ARG A 33 8.58 -3.17 -21.52
C ARG A 33 7.23 -3.51 -22.16
N ASN A 34 7.01 -4.79 -22.48
CA ASN A 34 5.81 -5.32 -23.12
C ASN A 34 5.70 -6.84 -22.91
N CYS A 35 4.57 -7.42 -23.32
CA CYS A 35 4.33 -8.86 -23.17
C CYS A 35 5.22 -9.76 -24.04
N THR A 36 5.81 -9.23 -25.12
CA THR A 36 6.79 -9.99 -25.91
C THR A 36 8.04 -10.28 -25.07
N GLU A 37 8.51 -9.29 -24.32
CA GLU A 37 9.65 -9.44 -23.41
C GLU A 37 9.31 -10.38 -22.24
N ALA A 38 8.13 -10.24 -21.64
CA ALA A 38 7.67 -11.12 -20.56
C ALA A 38 7.62 -12.59 -21.03
N ARG A 39 6.94 -12.85 -22.16
CA ARG A 39 6.81 -14.20 -22.73
C ARG A 39 8.16 -14.77 -23.18
N ALA A 40 9.08 -13.95 -23.67
CA ALA A 40 10.45 -14.39 -24.00
C ALA A 40 11.23 -14.84 -22.77
N ASN A 41 10.93 -14.29 -21.59
CA ASN A 41 11.46 -14.73 -20.30
C ASN A 41 10.66 -15.89 -19.67
N GLY A 42 9.62 -16.37 -20.34
CA GLY A 42 8.74 -17.44 -19.86
C GLY A 42 7.68 -16.97 -18.86
N ASP A 43 7.51 -15.66 -18.68
CA ASP A 43 6.43 -15.09 -17.88
C ASP A 43 5.20 -14.80 -18.75
N CYS A 44 4.15 -15.57 -18.52
CA CYS A 44 2.79 -15.28 -19.00
C CYS A 44 1.78 -15.52 -17.88
N ASP A 45 0.53 -15.14 -18.12
CA ASP A 45 -0.57 -15.24 -17.13
C ASP A 45 -0.22 -14.54 -15.81
N ILE A 46 0.34 -13.32 -15.88
CA ILE A 46 0.88 -12.58 -14.75
C ILE A 46 -0.30 -12.00 -13.94
N PRO A 47 -0.61 -12.51 -12.73
CA PRO A 47 -1.75 -12.02 -11.96
C PRO A 47 -1.46 -10.63 -11.38
N ALA A 48 -2.49 -9.81 -11.15
CA ALA A 48 -2.38 -8.47 -10.57
C ALA A 48 -1.68 -8.40 -9.19
N THR A 49 -1.57 -9.54 -8.50
CA THR A 49 -0.85 -9.69 -7.24
C THR A 49 0.65 -9.94 -7.39
N SER A 50 1.13 -10.22 -8.62
CA SER A 50 2.54 -10.42 -8.90
C SER A 50 3.28 -9.09 -8.89
N ASP A 51 4.51 -9.14 -8.38
CA ASP A 51 5.53 -8.10 -8.54
C ASP A 51 5.83 -7.78 -10.01
N LYS A 52 5.57 -8.74 -10.91
CA LYS A 52 5.78 -8.59 -12.35
C LYS A 52 4.61 -7.88 -13.06
N TYR A 53 3.48 -7.72 -12.38
CA TYR A 53 2.29 -7.15 -12.98
C TYR A 53 2.42 -5.65 -13.21
N GLN A 54 1.92 -5.20 -14.34
CA GLN A 54 1.73 -3.79 -14.63
C GLN A 54 0.43 -3.62 -15.39
N SER A 55 -0.36 -2.61 -15.05
CA SER A 55 -1.64 -2.32 -15.75
C SER A 55 -1.48 -2.07 -17.25
N LYS A 56 -0.27 -1.76 -17.74
CA LYS A 56 0.01 -1.61 -19.18
C LYS A 56 0.14 -2.95 -19.92
N LEU A 57 0.35 -4.04 -19.19
CA LEU A 57 0.52 -5.40 -19.69
C LEU A 57 -0.81 -6.17 -19.73
N ASP A 58 -1.82 -5.68 -19.02
CA ASP A 58 -3.20 -6.14 -19.01
C ASP A 58 -4.02 -5.21 -19.93
N ARG A 59 -4.32 -5.67 -21.14
CA ARG A 59 -4.92 -4.81 -22.17
C ARG A 59 -6.42 -4.64 -21.97
N ASP A 60 -7.08 -5.67 -21.44
CA ASP A 60 -8.51 -5.77 -21.24
C ASP A 60 -8.95 -5.47 -19.80
N GLY A 61 -8.00 -5.38 -18.87
CA GLY A 61 -8.22 -4.91 -17.51
C GLY A 61 -8.84 -5.97 -16.60
N ASP A 62 -8.61 -7.25 -16.89
CA ASP A 62 -9.21 -8.37 -16.16
C ASP A 62 -8.41 -8.78 -14.91
N GLY A 63 -7.21 -8.20 -14.74
CA GLY A 63 -6.30 -8.50 -13.66
C GLY A 63 -5.28 -9.58 -13.98
N ILE A 64 -5.16 -10.00 -15.24
CA ILE A 64 -4.15 -10.93 -15.74
C ILE A 64 -3.39 -10.28 -16.90
N GLY A 65 -2.13 -9.91 -16.64
CA GLY A 65 -1.25 -9.34 -17.64
C GLY A 65 -0.55 -10.41 -18.48
N CYS A 66 -0.34 -10.11 -19.77
CA CYS A 66 0.42 -10.98 -20.68
C CYS A 66 -0.03 -12.44 -20.69
N GLU A 67 -1.33 -12.66 -20.75
CA GLU A 67 -1.97 -13.97 -20.90
C GLU A 67 -1.26 -14.84 -21.95
N CYS A 68 -1.19 -16.15 -21.75
CA CYS A 68 -0.82 -17.14 -22.75
C CYS A 68 -2.07 -17.52 -23.59
#